data_AF-A0A7L3J1X6-F1
#
_entry.id   AF-A0A7L3J1X6-F1
#
_cell.length_a   1.000
_cell.length_b   1.000
_cell.length_c   1.000
_cell.angle_alpha   90.00
_cell.angle_beta   90.00
_cell.angle_gamma   90.00
#
_symmetry.space_group_name_H-M   'P 1'
#
loop_
_entity.id
_entity.type
_entity.pdbx_description
1 polymer ?
#
loop_
_entity_poly.entity_id
_entity_poly.type
_entity_poly.pdbx_seq_one_letter_code
_entity_poly.pdbx_strand_id
1 'polypeptide(L)'
;GDPDPVLRCIVSGFFANAAKFHSTGAYRTIRDDHELHIHPTSVLYAEKPPRWVVYNEVIQTAKYYMRDVTAVESAWLLELAPHFYQQGT
;
A
#
# COMPACT_ATOMS: atom_id res chain seq x y z
N GLY A 1 14.46 -6.96 16.76
CA GLY A 1 15.19 -5.87 16.11
C GLY A 1 14.18 -4.87 15.57
N ASP A 2 14.61 -3.64 15.33
CA ASP A 2 13.77 -2.59 14.74
C ASP A 2 13.48 -2.92 13.25
N PRO A 3 12.21 -3.11 12.83
CA PRO A 3 11.86 -3.41 11.45
C PRO A 3 11.89 -2.18 10.53
N ASP A 4 11.90 -0.97 11.07
CA ASP A 4 11.70 0.26 10.31
C ASP A 4 12.72 0.46 9.16
N PRO A 5 14.03 0.17 9.31
CA PRO A 5 14.97 0.30 8.21
C PRO A 5 14.60 -0.57 7.00
N VAL A 6 14.10 -1.78 7.24
CA VAL A 6 13.68 -2.71 6.18
C VAL A 6 12.38 -2.23 5.54
N LEU A 7 11.41 -1.80 6.34
CA LEU A 7 10.13 -1.28 5.83
C LEU A 7 10.32 -0.01 5.00
N ARG A 8 11.15 0.93 5.46
CA ARG A 8 11.49 2.16 4.72
C ARG A 8 12.20 1.84 3.41
N CYS A 9 13.06 0.82 3.38
CA CYS A 9 13.66 0.33 2.14
C CYS A 9 12.58 -0.16 1.16
N ILE A 10 11.64 -0.99 1.61
CA ILE A 10 10.50 -1.45 0.77
C ILE A 10 9.70 -0.26 0.23
N VAL A 11 9.39 0.72 1.09
CA VAL A 11 8.67 1.94 0.68
C VAL A 11 9.44 2.70 -0.40
N SER A 12 10.77 2.85 -0.27
CA SER A 12 11.57 3.54 -1.29
C SER A 12 11.60 2.85 -2.65
N GLY A 13 11.37 1.53 -2.70
CA GLY A 13 11.26 0.78 -3.96
C GLY A 13 9.84 0.75 -4.54
N PHE A 14 8.82 0.73 -3.68
CA PHE A 14 7.42 0.51 -4.06
C PHE A 14 6.52 1.73 -3.81
N PHE A 15 7.09 2.93 -3.66
CA PHE A 15 6.34 4.15 -3.32
C PHE A 15 5.21 4.45 -4.30
N ALA A 16 5.30 4.07 -5.58
CA ALA A 16 4.23 4.28 -6.55
C ALA A 16 3.04 3.32 -6.34
N ASN A 17 3.30 2.15 -5.75
CA ASN A 17 2.34 1.09 -5.50
C ASN A 17 1.80 1.20 -4.07
N ALA A 18 1.20 2.34 -3.76
CA ALA A 18 0.65 2.61 -2.45
C ALA A 18 -0.88 2.68 -2.49
N ALA A 19 -1.50 2.17 -1.43
CA ALA A 19 -2.96 2.13 -1.28
C ALA A 19 -3.37 2.52 0.14
N LYS A 20 -4.56 3.12 0.25
CA LYS A 20 -5.16 3.56 1.50
C LYS A 20 -6.45 2.82 1.75
N PHE A 21 -6.68 2.39 2.99
CA PHE A 21 -7.95 1.81 3.40
C PHE A 21 -9.07 2.87 3.35
N HIS A 22 -10.15 2.55 2.65
CA HIS A 22 -11.29 3.43 2.42
C HIS A 22 -12.49 3.03 3.29
N SER A 23 -13.41 3.96 3.53
CA SER A 23 -14.61 3.73 4.35
C SER A 23 -15.56 2.68 3.79
N THR A 24 -15.45 2.37 2.49
CA THR A 24 -16.20 1.29 1.83
C THR A 24 -15.73 -0.11 2.21
N GLY A 25 -14.62 -0.24 2.94
CA GLY A 25 -14.02 -1.53 3.31
C GLY A 25 -13.04 -2.09 2.27
N ALA A 26 -12.77 -1.35 1.19
CA ALA A 26 -11.77 -1.68 0.20
C ALA A 26 -10.54 -0.74 0.31
N TYR A 27 -9.46 -1.07 -0.39
CA TYR A 27 -8.32 -0.19 -0.55
C TYR A 27 -8.47 0.63 -1.82
N ARG A 28 -7.95 1.86 -1.82
CA ARG A 28 -7.84 2.69 -3.01
C ARG A 28 -6.41 3.11 -3.25
N THR A 29 -5.94 2.99 -4.48
CA THR A 29 -4.60 3.46 -4.87
C THR A 29 -4.49 4.96 -4.68
N ILE A 30 -3.36 5.46 -4.19
CA ILE A 30 -3.20 6.90 -3.91
C ILE A 30 -3.25 7.74 -5.20
N ARG A 31 -2.73 7.20 -6.31
CA ARG A 31 -2.61 7.94 -7.58
C ARG A 31 -3.93 7.98 -8.37
N ASP A 32 -4.51 6.82 -8.64
CA ASP A 32 -5.60 6.69 -9.62
C ASP A 32 -6.95 6.33 -8.99
N ASP A 33 -7.03 6.33 -7.65
CA ASP A 33 -8.25 6.00 -6.88
C ASP A 33 -8.91 4.64 -7.22
N HIS A 34 -8.13 3.72 -7.81
CA HIS A 34 -8.57 2.39 -8.18
C HIS A 34 -8.84 1.52 -6.96
N GLU A 35 -10.00 0.86 -6.97
CA GLU A 35 -10.40 -0.06 -5.91
C GLU A 35 -9.63 -1.38 -5.98
N LEU A 36 -8.93 -1.71 -4.91
CA LEU A 36 -8.15 -2.92 -4.74
C LEU A 36 -8.51 -3.62 -3.42
N HIS A 37 -8.23 -4.92 -3.35
CA HIS A 37 -8.45 -5.73 -2.16
C HIS A 37 -7.15 -6.44 -1.76
N ILE A 38 -6.93 -6.70 -0.48
CA ILE A 38 -5.81 -7.56 -0.06
C ILE A 38 -6.13 -9.00 -0.51
N HIS A 39 -5.15 -9.67 -1.12
CA HIS A 39 -5.34 -11.06 -1.54
C HIS A 39 -5.62 -11.99 -0.33
N PRO A 40 -6.55 -12.96 -0.41
CA PRO A 40 -6.93 -13.81 0.72
C PRO A 40 -5.79 -14.63 1.34
N THR A 41 -4.70 -14.85 0.61
CA THR A 41 -3.51 -15.58 1.13
C THR A 41 -2.55 -14.69 1.91
N SER A 42 -2.75 -13.37 1.91
CA SER A 42 -1.93 -12.46 2.71
C SER A 42 -2.29 -12.59 4.18
N VAL A 43 -1.28 -12.57 5.05
CA VAL A 43 -1.47 -12.51 6.51
C VAL A 43 -2.30 -11.29 6.93
N LEU A 44 -2.25 -10.20 6.18
CA LEU A 44 -3.01 -8.98 6.46
C LEU A 44 -4.51 -9.09 6.12
N TYR A 45 -4.94 -10.15 5.45
CA TYR A 45 -6.35 -10.36 5.11
C TYR A 45 -7.21 -10.65 6.35
N ALA A 46 -6.66 -11.37 7.33
CA ALA A 46 -7.38 -11.78 8.54
C ALA A 46 -7.21 -10.80 9.72
N GLU A 47 -6.34 -9.81 9.56
CA GLU A 47 -5.98 -8.85 10.60
C GLU A 47 -6.82 -7.57 10.53
N LYS A 48 -6.69 -6.72 11.54
CA LYS A 48 -7.26 -5.36 11.48
C LYS A 48 -6.66 -4.62 10.26
N PRO A 49 -7.48 -4.10 9.34
CA PRO A 49 -6.98 -3.49 8.11
C PRO A 49 -6.04 -2.30 8.41
N PRO A 50 -4.76 -2.36 7.99
CA PRO A 50 -3.86 -1.23 8.12
C PRO A 50 -4.33 -0.07 7.24
N ARG A 51 -4.20 1.16 7.75
CA ARG A 51 -4.68 2.36 7.05
C ARG A 51 -3.94 2.63 5.74
N TRP A 52 -2.65 2.30 5.69
CA TRP A 52 -1.79 2.52 4.53
C TRP A 52 -0.96 1.27 4.27
N VAL A 53 -0.83 0.94 2.99
CA VAL A 53 -0.05 -0.22 2.54
C VAL A 53 0.73 0.12 1.28
N VAL A 54 1.84 -0.59 1.09
CA VAL A 54 2.49 -0.75 -0.22
C VAL A 54 2.35 -2.20 -0.68
N TYR A 55 2.37 -2.42 -1.99
CA TYR A 55 2.23 -3.74 -2.59
C TYR A 55 3.19 -3.95 -3.76
N ASN A 56 3.54 -5.22 -4.03
CA ASN A 56 4.42 -5.57 -5.13
C ASN A 56 3.68 -5.59 -6.47
N GLU A 57 2.55 -6.29 -6.52
CA GLU A 57 1.80 -6.51 -7.75
C GLU A 57 0.28 -6.54 -7.51
N VAL A 58 -0.47 -6.34 -8.59
CA VAL A 58 -1.92 -6.53 -8.62
C VAL A 58 -2.24 -7.71 -9.53
N ILE A 59 -2.99 -8.67 -9.02
CA ILE A 59 -3.53 -9.76 -9.82
C ILE A 59 -5.00 -9.50 -10.12
N GLN A 60 -5.38 -9.68 -11.38
CA GLN A 60 -6.77 -9.58 -11.83
C GLN A 60 -7.36 -10.99 -11.93
N THR A 61 -8.40 -11.24 -11.15
CA THR A 61 -9.23 -12.45 -11.28
C THR A 61 -10.69 -12.03 -11.45
N ALA A 62 -11.54 -12.25 -10.44
CA ALA A 62 -12.88 -11.68 -10.35
C ALA A 62 -12.89 -10.25 -9.77
N LYS A 63 -11.88 -9.92 -8.97
CA LYS A 63 -11.57 -8.58 -8.46
C LYS A 63 -10.07 -8.31 -8.64
N TYR A 64 -9.66 -7.06 -8.44
CA TYR A 64 -8.25 -6.69 -8.37
C TYR A 64 -7.71 -6.90 -6.95
N TYR A 65 -6.70 -7.76 -6.82
CA TYR A 65 -6.11 -8.11 -5.55
C TYR A 65 -4.64 -7.71 -5.48
N MET A 66 -4.24 -7.06 -4.39
CA MET A 66 -2.86 -6.75 -4.07
C MET A 66 -2.15 -7.96 -3.48
N ARG A 67 -0.94 -8.24 -3.97
CA ARG A 67 -0.04 -9.28 -3.46
C ARG A 67 1.22 -8.69 -2.85
N ASP A 68 1.79 -9.45 -1.91
CA ASP A 68 3.00 -9.09 -1.14
C ASP A 68 2.85 -7.71 -0.50
N VAL A 69 1.81 -7.60 0.34
CA VAL A 69 1.35 -6.35 0.94
C VAL A 69 2.09 -6.09 2.25
N THR A 70 2.60 -4.87 2.41
CA THR A 70 3.28 -4.41 3.62
C THR A 70 2.55 -3.21 4.21
N ALA A 71 2.25 -3.26 5.51
CA ALA A 71 1.70 -2.12 6.24
C ALA A 71 2.78 -1.07 6.48
N VAL A 72 2.46 0.20 6.24
CA VAL A 72 3.42 1.30 6.30
C VAL A 72 2.81 2.55 6.92
N GLU A 73 3.65 3.52 7.27
CA GLU A 73 3.20 4.87 7.65
C GLU A 73 3.17 5.80 6.44
N SER A 74 2.16 6.68 6.37
CA SER A 74 2.05 7.65 5.27
C SER A 74 3.18 8.67 5.25
N ALA A 75 3.79 8.96 6.41
CA ALA A 75 4.92 9.88 6.49
C ALA A 75 6.10 9.39 5.64
N TRP A 76 6.36 8.08 5.63
CA TRP A 76 7.48 7.50 4.88
C TRP A 76 7.32 7.67 3.36
N LEU A 77 6.09 7.63 2.84
CA LEU A 77 5.82 7.88 1.42
C LEU A 77 6.20 9.31 1.02
N LEU A 78 5.82 10.29 1.85
CA LEU A 78 6.15 11.71 1.65
C LEU A 78 7.66 11.98 1.80
N GLU A 79 8.29 11.37 2.80
CA GLU A 79 9.72 11.53 3.09
C GLU A 79 10.62 10.90 2.02
N LEU A 80 10.28 9.70 1.55
CA LEU A 80 11.14 8.91 0.66
C LEU A 80 10.86 9.18 -0.83
N ALA A 81 9.65 9.62 -1.19
CA ALA A 81 9.29 9.97 -2.56
C ALA A 81 8.57 11.32 -2.65
N PRO A 82 9.16 12.42 -2.16
CA PRO A 82 8.51 13.74 -2.16
C PRO A 82 8.17 14.22 -3.58
N HIS A 83 9.02 13.91 -4.56
CA HIS A 83 8.80 14.24 -5.97
C HIS A 83 7.54 13.59 -6.55
N PHE A 84 7.13 12.43 -6.03
CA PHE A 84 5.94 11.72 -6.46
C PHE A 84 4.68 12.24 -5.76
N TYR A 85 4.77 12.55 -4.46
CA TYR A 85 3.61 12.88 -3.63
C TYR A 85 3.32 14.38 -3.45
N GLN A 86 4.30 15.27 -3.64
CA GLN A 86 4.12 16.72 -3.47
C GLN A 86 3.74 17.44 -4.77
N GLN A 87 3.93 16.83 -5.94
CA GLN A 87 3.54 17.42 -7.23
C GLN A 87 2.11 17.04 -7.66
N GLY A 88 1.41 16.21 -6.89
CA GLY A 88 0.08 15.66 -7.23
C GLY A 88 -1.11 16.26 -6.48
N THR A 89 -0.95 17.41 -5.79
CA THR A 89 -2.05 18.18 -5.20
C THR A 89 -2.27 19.49 -5.95
#